data_AF-A0A164X9V5-F1
#
_entry.id   AF-A0A164X9V5-F1
#
_cell.length_a   1.000
_cell.length_b   1.000
_cell.length_c   1.000
_cell.angle_alpha   90.00
_cell.angle_beta   90.00
_cell.angle_gamma   90.00
#
_symmetry.space_group_name_H-M   'P 1'
#
loop_
_entity.id
_entity.type
_entity.pdbx_description
1 polymer ?
#
loop_
_entity_poly.entity_id
_entity_poly.type
_entity_poly.pdbx_seq_one_letter_code
_entity_poly.pdbx_strand_id
1 'polypeptide(L)'
;MAYPPNQPDPNEPNRRLYNPYQDLQVPIQNLYKLPTSPEFLFQEEAIAQRRSWGENLTYYTGISYLAGAVAGAGIGFVEGVKASEPGDTLKLRINRVLNGSGHTGRKFGNRAGVIGLMYAGLESGMVSLRDTDDVINSVAAGLGTGVLYKAAAGVRSAAVAGAIGGVVVGVAVTGKQMLRRYVPI
;
A
#
# COMPACT_ATOMS: atom_id res chain seq x y z
N MET A 1 -38.26 -15.71 9.02
CA MET A 1 -36.83 -15.84 9.39
C MET A 1 -36.46 -14.58 10.14
N ALA A 2 -36.27 -14.64 11.46
CA ALA A 2 -35.83 -13.50 12.25
C ALA A 2 -34.34 -13.29 11.99
N TYR A 3 -33.97 -12.18 11.35
CA TYR A 3 -32.57 -11.79 11.21
C TYR A 3 -32.06 -11.24 12.55
N PRO A 4 -30.88 -11.64 13.04
CA PRO A 4 -30.35 -11.13 14.29
C PRO A 4 -30.06 -9.62 14.21
N PRO A 5 -30.25 -8.87 15.31
CA PRO A 5 -30.52 -7.42 15.31
C PRO A 5 -29.39 -6.48 14.88
N ASN A 6 -28.21 -6.99 14.50
CA ASN A 6 -27.02 -6.18 14.25
C ASN A 6 -26.05 -6.77 13.23
N GLN A 7 -26.49 -7.74 12.41
CA GLN A 7 -25.63 -8.28 11.36
C GLN A 7 -25.73 -7.44 10.08
N PRO A 8 -24.60 -7.19 9.39
CA PRO A 8 -24.64 -6.63 8.05
C PRO A 8 -25.49 -7.52 7.14
N ASP A 9 -26.33 -6.91 6.30
CA ASP A 9 -27.19 -7.63 5.37
C ASP A 9 -26.30 -8.39 4.37
N PRO A 10 -26.44 -9.72 4.21
CA PRO A 10 -25.61 -10.49 3.28
C PRO A 10 -25.74 -10.02 1.82
N ASN A 11 -26.81 -9.30 1.47
CA ASN A 11 -26.99 -8.71 0.14
C ASN A 11 -26.48 -7.26 0.04
N GLU A 12 -26.30 -6.56 1.16
CA GLU A 12 -25.82 -5.17 1.22
C GLU A 12 -24.75 -5.03 2.33
N PRO A 13 -23.48 -5.44 2.09
CA PRO A 13 -22.45 -5.47 3.14
C PRO A 13 -22.10 -4.10 3.73
N ASN A 14 -22.43 -3.01 3.04
CA ASN A 14 -22.19 -1.63 3.48
C ASN A 14 -23.37 -1.04 4.29
N ARG A 15 -24.39 -1.84 4.58
CA ARG A 15 -25.57 -1.40 5.34
C ARG A 15 -25.80 -2.30 6.54
N ARG A 16 -26.02 -1.67 7.69
CA ARG A 16 -26.39 -2.32 8.94
C ARG A 16 -27.84 -2.00 9.24
N LEU A 17 -28.63 -3.05 9.48
CA LEU A 17 -29.99 -2.89 9.96
C LEU A 17 -29.97 -2.57 11.46
N TYR A 18 -30.49 -1.41 11.84
CA TYR A 18 -30.69 -0.97 13.22
C TYR A 18 -32.19 -0.78 13.48
N ASN A 19 -32.89 -1.86 13.84
CA ASN A 19 -34.34 -1.80 14.08
C ASN A 19 -34.65 -1.84 15.58
N PRO A 20 -34.95 -0.69 16.23
CA PRO A 20 -35.32 -0.65 17.65
C PRO A 20 -36.72 -1.23 17.93
N TYR A 21 -37.54 -1.47 16.90
CA TYR A 21 -38.92 -1.97 17.02
C TYR A 21 -39.08 -3.37 16.42
N GLN A 22 -38.05 -4.22 16.48
CA GLN A 22 -38.09 -5.58 15.93
C GLN A 22 -39.27 -6.43 16.43
N ASP A 23 -39.74 -6.16 17.65
CA ASP A 23 -40.85 -6.89 18.29
C ASP A 23 -42.23 -6.42 17.79
N LEU A 24 -42.27 -5.27 17.10
CA LEU A 24 -43.44 -4.72 16.45
C LEU A 24 -43.32 -5.02 14.95
N GLN A 25 -44.20 -5.85 14.40
CA GLN A 25 -44.22 -6.17 12.95
C GLN A 25 -44.66 -4.95 12.14
N VAL A 26 -43.74 -4.00 11.97
CA VAL A 26 -43.95 -2.77 11.21
C VAL A 26 -43.40 -2.92 9.79
N PRO A 27 -44.13 -2.45 8.75
CA PRO A 27 -43.72 -2.58 7.35
C PRO A 27 -42.58 -1.65 6.91
N ILE A 28 -42.01 -0.85 7.83
CA ILE A 28 -41.05 0.25 7.55
C ILE A 28 -39.58 -0.14 7.78
N GLN A 29 -39.21 -1.41 7.61
CA GLN A 29 -37.86 -1.91 7.91
C GLN A 29 -36.73 -1.23 7.10
N ASN A 30 -37.03 -0.69 5.92
CA ASN A 30 -36.05 -0.05 5.04
C ASN A 30 -35.47 1.26 5.62
N LEU A 31 -36.21 1.97 6.48
CA LEU A 31 -35.74 3.23 7.09
C LEU A 31 -34.62 3.02 8.12
N TYR A 32 -34.46 1.79 8.57
CA TYR A 32 -33.51 1.39 9.60
C TYR A 32 -32.24 0.76 9.03
N LYS A 33 -32.06 0.76 7.71
CA LYS A 33 -30.83 0.34 7.05
C LYS A 33 -29.85 1.51 7.04
N LEU A 34 -29.01 1.62 8.07
CA LEU A 34 -28.00 2.67 8.14
C LEU A 34 -26.76 2.26 7.34
N PRO A 35 -26.19 3.17 6.54
CA PRO A 35 -24.88 2.93 5.93
C PRO A 35 -23.82 2.84 7.03
N THR A 36 -22.92 1.87 6.91
CA THR A 36 -21.80 1.68 7.85
C THR A 36 -20.62 2.61 7.56
N SER A 37 -20.70 3.41 6.49
CA SER A 37 -19.74 4.42 6.08
C SER A 37 -20.45 5.77 5.90
N PRO A 38 -19.78 6.91 6.15
CA PRO A 38 -20.34 8.21 5.87
C PRO A 38 -20.68 8.33 4.39
N GLU A 39 -21.95 8.60 4.08
CA GLU A 39 -22.40 8.90 2.73
C GLU A 39 -22.21 10.40 2.52
N PHE A 40 -21.36 10.76 1.56
CA PHE A 40 -21.06 12.17 1.31
C PHE A 40 -22.27 12.83 0.67
N LEU A 41 -22.71 13.94 1.27
CA LEU A 41 -23.77 14.77 0.72
C LEU A 41 -23.30 15.55 -0.51
N PHE A 42 -21.99 15.75 -0.62
CA PHE A 42 -21.35 16.49 -1.71
C PHE A 42 -20.42 15.57 -2.49
N GLN A 43 -20.57 15.60 -3.82
CA GLN A 43 -19.72 14.84 -4.73
C GLN A 43 -18.24 15.25 -4.55
N GLU A 44 -17.99 16.51 -4.25
CA GLU A 44 -16.68 17.10 -4.01
C GLU A 44 -15.99 16.50 -2.77
N GLU A 45 -16.74 16.26 -1.68
CA GLU A 45 -16.21 15.62 -0.48
C GLU A 45 -15.93 14.13 -0.71
N ALA A 46 -16.78 13.45 -1.49
CA ALA A 46 -16.56 12.06 -1.88
C ALA A 46 -15.29 11.89 -2.71
N ILE A 47 -15.06 12.81 -3.66
CA ILE A 47 -13.87 12.83 -4.52
C ILE A 47 -12.63 13.25 -3.73
N ALA A 48 -12.73 14.19 -2.79
CA ALA A 48 -11.62 14.57 -1.92
C ALA A 48 -11.19 13.43 -0.99
N GLN A 49 -12.12 12.57 -0.54
CA GLN A 49 -11.80 11.36 0.22
C GLN A 49 -11.24 10.22 -0.64
N ARG A 50 -11.68 10.10 -1.90
CA ARG A 50 -11.15 9.11 -2.84
C ARG A 50 -9.99 9.72 -3.65
N ARG A 51 -8.75 9.50 -3.18
CA ARG A 51 -7.55 9.90 -3.93
C ARG A 51 -7.66 9.51 -5.40
N SER A 52 -7.43 10.48 -6.27
CA SER A 52 -7.41 10.26 -7.72
C SER A 52 -6.28 9.31 -8.10
N TRP A 53 -6.43 8.68 -9.27
CA TRP A 53 -5.43 7.77 -9.83
C TRP A 53 -4.01 8.36 -9.86
N GLY A 54 -3.89 9.60 -10.34
CA GLY A 54 -2.59 10.29 -10.43
C GLY A 54 -1.99 10.66 -9.08
N GLU A 55 -2.83 10.98 -8.10
CA GLU A 55 -2.38 11.22 -6.72
C GLU A 55 -1.85 9.95 -6.07
N ASN A 56 -2.52 8.81 -6.24
CA ASN A 56 -2.03 7.52 -5.74
C ASN A 56 -0.71 7.13 -6.41
N LEU A 57 -0.59 7.32 -7.72
CA LEU A 57 0.64 7.04 -8.47
C LEU A 57 1.82 7.86 -7.95
N THR A 58 1.62 9.17 -7.82
CA THR A 58 2.67 10.09 -7.34
C THR A 58 3.00 9.83 -5.88
N TYR A 59 1.99 9.54 -5.06
CA TYR A 59 2.16 9.23 -3.65
C TYR A 59 2.97 7.95 -3.46
N TYR A 60 2.55 6.82 -4.04
CA TYR A 60 3.25 5.55 -3.89
C TYR A 60 4.66 5.58 -4.48
N THR A 61 4.84 6.22 -5.63
CA THR A 61 6.17 6.40 -6.25
C THR A 61 7.07 7.30 -5.40
N GLY A 62 6.52 8.40 -4.88
CA GLY A 62 7.26 9.35 -4.04
C GLY A 62 7.70 8.73 -2.72
N ILE A 63 6.78 8.09 -1.98
CA ILE A 63 7.12 7.47 -0.69
C ILE A 63 8.12 6.32 -0.87
N SER A 64 7.95 5.50 -1.92
CA SER A 64 8.86 4.37 -2.17
C SER A 64 10.24 4.84 -2.60
N TYR A 65 10.32 5.88 -3.45
CA TYR A 65 11.58 6.51 -3.83
C TYR A 65 12.31 7.08 -2.60
N LEU A 66 11.61 7.84 -1.76
CA LEU A 66 12.21 8.45 -0.57
C LEU A 66 12.63 7.39 0.45
N ALA A 67 11.80 6.38 0.70
CA ALA A 67 12.14 5.27 1.58
C ALA A 67 13.38 4.51 1.09
N GLY A 68 13.44 4.21 -0.21
CA GLY A 68 14.59 3.57 -0.84
C GLY A 68 15.85 4.46 -0.79
N ALA A 69 15.69 5.77 -0.98
CA ALA A 69 16.80 6.72 -0.94
C ALA A 69 17.38 6.86 0.47
N VAL A 70 16.55 6.94 1.50
CA VAL A 70 16.98 7.00 2.91
C VAL A 70 17.69 5.72 3.31
N ALA A 71 17.11 4.55 2.99
CA ALA A 71 17.74 3.26 3.29
C ALA A 71 19.08 3.10 2.55
N GLY A 72 19.13 3.44 1.26
CA GLY A 72 20.35 3.40 0.46
C GLY A 72 21.43 4.39 0.93
N ALA A 73 21.03 5.58 1.36
CA ALA A 73 21.95 6.57 1.92
C ALA A 73 22.57 6.08 3.23
N GLY A 74 21.78 5.44 4.10
CA GLY A 74 22.28 4.81 5.33
C GLY A 74 23.30 3.71 5.05
N ILE A 75 23.02 2.83 4.08
CA ILE A 75 23.97 1.79 3.66
C ILE A 75 25.25 2.41 3.10
N GLY A 76 25.14 3.36 2.16
CA GLY A 76 26.30 4.04 1.57
C GLY A 76 27.10 4.88 2.57
N PHE A 77 26.45 5.39 3.62
CA PHE A 77 27.13 6.04 4.74
C PHE A 77 27.99 5.04 5.52
N VAL A 78 27.43 3.89 5.92
CA VAL A 78 28.16 2.85 6.65
C VAL A 78 29.33 2.31 5.82
N GLU A 79 29.10 2.06 4.53
CA GLU A 79 30.16 1.64 3.59
C GLU A 79 31.25 2.71 3.46
N GLY A 80 30.87 3.98 3.30
CA GLY A 80 31.83 5.09 3.20
C GLY A 80 32.67 5.31 4.45
N VAL A 81 32.08 5.09 5.64
CA VAL A 81 32.80 5.14 6.91
C VAL A 81 33.76 3.95 7.04
N LYS A 82 33.31 2.74 6.72
CA LYS A 82 34.15 1.52 6.77
C LYS A 82 35.31 1.56 5.77
N ALA A 83 35.12 2.20 4.62
CA ALA A 83 36.15 2.36 3.59
C ALA A 83 37.13 3.52 3.86
N SER A 84 37.05 4.17 5.02
CA SER A 84 37.99 5.23 5.40
C SER A 84 39.28 4.64 5.99
N GLU A 85 40.43 4.99 5.41
CA GLU A 85 41.71 4.43 5.83
C GLU A 85 42.32 5.20 7.03
N PRO A 86 43.09 4.53 7.90
CA PRO A 86 43.87 5.18 8.95
C PRO A 86 44.98 6.03 8.29
N GLY A 87 44.82 7.36 8.29
CA GLY A 87 45.73 8.29 7.61
C GLY A 87 45.01 9.30 6.71
N ASP A 88 43.75 9.04 6.35
CA ASP A 88 42.95 9.99 5.57
C ASP A 88 42.70 11.30 6.33
N THR A 89 42.86 12.42 5.62
CA THR A 89 42.43 13.73 6.12
C THR A 89 40.91 13.75 6.31
N LEU A 90 40.44 14.56 7.27
CA LEU A 90 38.99 14.70 7.56
C LEU A 90 38.18 15.05 6.30
N LYS A 91 38.75 15.87 5.40
CA LYS A 91 38.13 16.25 4.11
C LYS A 91 37.91 15.05 3.19
N LEU A 92 38.91 14.15 3.07
CA LEU A 92 38.80 12.95 2.24
C LEU A 92 37.75 11.98 2.79
N ARG A 93 37.71 11.80 4.11
CA ARG A 93 36.70 10.96 4.78
C ARG A 93 35.28 11.46 4.53
N ILE A 94 35.04 12.76 4.73
CA ILE A 94 33.73 13.37 4.51
C ILE A 94 33.32 13.22 3.04
N ASN A 95 34.21 13.51 2.09
CA ASN A 95 33.90 13.40 0.67
C ASN A 95 33.55 11.96 0.26
N ARG A 96 34.30 10.96 0.76
CA ARG A 96 34.02 9.55 0.50
C ARG A 96 32.66 9.14 1.05
N VAL A 97 32.37 9.49 2.31
CA VAL A 97 31.07 9.19 2.95
C VAL A 97 29.92 9.83 2.20
N LEU A 98 30.04 11.10 1.81
CA LEU A 98 28.99 11.82 1.09
C LEU A 98 28.77 11.26 -0.31
N ASN A 99 29.84 10.93 -1.02
CA ASN A 99 29.75 10.32 -2.34
C ASN A 99 29.16 8.90 -2.27
N GLY A 100 29.55 8.11 -1.26
CA GLY A 100 29.01 6.78 -1.01
C GLY A 100 27.52 6.80 -0.66
N SER A 101 27.12 7.63 0.31
CA SER A 101 25.71 7.76 0.71
C SER A 101 24.85 8.33 -0.41
N GLY A 102 25.30 9.36 -1.11
CA GLY A 102 24.56 9.96 -2.23
C GLY A 102 24.40 9.01 -3.42
N HIS A 103 25.46 8.30 -3.80
CA HIS A 103 25.41 7.36 -4.92
C HIS A 103 24.51 6.16 -4.61
N THR A 104 24.69 5.53 -3.44
CA THR A 104 23.88 4.37 -3.03
C THR A 104 22.43 4.79 -2.76
N GLY A 105 22.20 5.96 -2.16
CA GLY A 105 20.88 6.56 -1.97
C GLY A 105 20.11 6.71 -3.29
N ARG A 106 20.68 7.37 -4.31
CA ARG A 106 20.00 7.49 -5.62
C ARG A 106 19.75 6.14 -6.27
N LYS A 107 20.71 5.20 -6.19
CA LYS A 107 20.58 3.87 -6.79
C LYS A 107 19.42 3.09 -6.19
N PHE A 108 19.29 3.07 -4.86
CA PHE A 108 18.19 2.38 -4.18
C PHE A 108 16.87 3.14 -4.32
N GLY A 109 16.90 4.48 -4.23
CA GLY A 109 15.72 5.33 -4.46
C GLY A 109 15.09 5.11 -5.84
N ASN A 110 15.88 5.21 -6.91
CA ASN A 110 15.40 4.96 -8.28
C ASN A 110 14.79 3.56 -8.43
N ARG A 111 15.41 2.53 -7.85
CA ARG A 111 14.90 1.16 -7.93
C ARG A 111 13.58 0.99 -7.17
N ALA A 112 13.50 1.51 -5.95
CA ALA A 112 12.29 1.44 -5.13
C ALA A 112 11.15 2.26 -5.75
N GLY A 113 11.45 3.45 -6.28
CA GLY A 113 10.48 4.30 -6.99
C GLY A 113 9.88 3.61 -8.22
N VAL A 114 10.70 2.93 -9.04
CA VAL A 114 10.19 2.16 -10.19
C VAL A 114 9.27 1.02 -9.74
N ILE A 115 9.62 0.31 -8.66
CA ILE A 115 8.75 -0.74 -8.11
C ILE A 115 7.43 -0.14 -7.60
N GLY A 116 7.48 0.98 -6.89
CA GLY A 116 6.27 1.69 -6.42
C GLY A 116 5.38 2.19 -7.56
N LEU A 117 5.99 2.67 -8.65
CA LEU A 117 5.28 3.11 -9.85
C LEU A 117 4.62 1.93 -10.57
N MET A 118 5.32 0.81 -10.72
CA MET A 118 4.74 -0.43 -11.26
C MET A 118 3.60 -0.94 -10.38
N TYR A 119 3.73 -0.85 -9.05
CA TYR A 119 2.70 -1.30 -8.11
C TYR A 119 1.44 -0.46 -8.23
N ALA A 120 1.59 0.86 -8.18
CA ALA A 120 0.47 1.79 -8.32
C ALA A 120 -0.22 1.65 -9.69
N GLY A 121 0.55 1.43 -10.76
CA GLY A 121 0.00 1.19 -12.09
C GLY A 121 -0.82 -0.10 -12.19
N LEU A 122 -0.30 -1.21 -11.64
CA LEU A 122 -1.00 -2.49 -11.64
C LEU A 122 -2.22 -2.50 -10.72
N GLU A 123 -2.08 -1.99 -9.50
CA GLU A 123 -3.17 -1.86 -8.53
C GLU A 123 -4.31 -1.04 -9.16
N SER A 124 -3.99 0.13 -9.70
CA SER A 124 -4.99 0.99 -10.33
C SER A 124 -5.64 0.38 -11.58
N GLY A 125 -4.87 -0.30 -12.41
CA GLY A 125 -5.40 -0.99 -13.59
C GLY A 125 -6.38 -2.09 -13.20
N MET A 126 -6.10 -2.82 -12.11
CA MET A 126 -7.02 -3.85 -11.63
C MET A 126 -8.24 -3.29 -10.92
N VAL A 127 -8.13 -2.20 -10.16
CA VAL A 127 -9.30 -1.51 -9.57
C VAL A 127 -10.24 -1.03 -10.68
N SER A 128 -9.71 -0.43 -11.74
CA SER A 128 -10.51 0.02 -12.88
C SER A 128 -11.22 -1.10 -13.65
N LEU A 129 -10.74 -2.34 -13.55
CA LEU A 129 -11.33 -3.51 -14.22
C LEU A 129 -12.30 -4.30 -13.32
N ARG A 130 -12.20 -4.16 -12.00
CA ARG A 130 -12.86 -5.05 -11.04
C ARG A 130 -13.70 -4.32 -9.98
N ASP A 131 -13.64 -3.00 -9.90
CA ASP A 131 -14.37 -2.13 -8.96
C ASP A 131 -14.35 -2.60 -7.49
N THR A 132 -13.31 -3.35 -7.10
CA THR A 132 -13.18 -3.95 -5.77
C THR A 132 -11.73 -3.87 -5.28
N ASP A 133 -11.56 -3.27 -4.10
CA ASP A 133 -10.30 -3.19 -3.36
C ASP A 133 -10.16 -4.37 -2.39
N ASP A 134 -9.85 -5.55 -2.91
CA ASP A 134 -9.63 -6.76 -2.11
C ASP A 134 -8.15 -7.08 -1.88
N VAL A 135 -7.87 -7.78 -0.78
CA VAL A 135 -6.54 -8.32 -0.41
C VAL A 135 -5.90 -9.11 -1.56
N ILE A 136 -6.72 -9.84 -2.32
CA ILE A 136 -6.29 -10.64 -3.47
C ILE A 136 -5.73 -9.73 -4.57
N ASN A 137 -6.30 -8.54 -4.75
CA ASN A 137 -5.85 -7.59 -5.76
C ASN A 137 -4.47 -7.01 -5.41
N SER A 138 -4.27 -6.64 -4.15
CA SER A 138 -2.96 -6.17 -3.67
C SER A 138 -1.88 -7.27 -3.78
N VAL A 139 -2.21 -8.51 -3.41
CA VAL A 139 -1.26 -9.64 -3.50
C VAL A 139 -0.93 -9.96 -4.96
N ALA A 140 -1.92 -9.96 -5.87
CA ALA A 140 -1.69 -10.12 -7.30
C ALA A 140 -0.84 -8.98 -7.88
N ALA A 141 -1.07 -7.73 -7.45
CA ALA A 141 -0.28 -6.58 -7.85
C ALA A 141 1.17 -6.70 -7.36
N GLY A 142 1.39 -7.16 -6.13
CA GLY A 142 2.72 -7.41 -5.56
C GLY A 142 3.49 -8.54 -6.24
N LEU A 143 2.82 -9.64 -6.57
CA LEU A 143 3.40 -10.72 -7.36
C LEU A 143 3.73 -10.24 -8.79
N GLY A 144 2.78 -9.57 -9.43
CA GLY A 144 2.92 -9.05 -10.80
C GLY A 144 4.06 -8.04 -10.92
N THR A 145 4.17 -7.11 -9.98
CA THR A 145 5.28 -6.15 -9.94
C THR A 145 6.64 -6.82 -9.78
N GLY A 146 6.76 -7.80 -8.90
CA GLY A 146 8.00 -8.54 -8.70
C GLY A 146 8.43 -9.29 -9.97
N VAL A 147 7.48 -9.95 -10.64
CA VAL A 147 7.72 -10.64 -11.93
C VAL A 147 8.10 -9.64 -13.01
N LEU A 148 7.33 -8.57 -13.21
CA LEU A 148 7.57 -7.55 -14.23
C LEU A 148 8.92 -6.84 -14.05
N TYR A 149 9.24 -6.43 -12.82
CA TYR A 149 10.49 -5.73 -12.52
C TYR A 149 11.74 -6.56 -12.86
N LYS A 150 11.66 -7.90 -12.74
CA LYS A 150 12.77 -8.82 -13.01
C LYS A 150 12.61 -9.68 -14.27
N ALA A 151 11.58 -9.45 -15.07
CA ALA A 151 11.34 -10.19 -16.31
C ALA A 151 12.54 -10.11 -17.28
N ALA A 152 13.13 -8.92 -17.43
CA ALA A 152 14.29 -8.69 -18.29
C ALA A 152 15.59 -9.34 -17.79
N ALA A 153 15.65 -9.76 -16.52
CA ALA A 153 16.81 -10.43 -15.94
C ALA A 153 16.72 -11.97 -16.02
N GLY A 154 15.61 -12.50 -16.53
CA GLY A 154 15.37 -13.93 -16.74
C GLY A 154 14.27 -14.52 -15.85
N VAL A 155 13.75 -15.68 -16.27
CA VAL A 155 12.57 -16.33 -15.67
C VAL A 155 12.79 -16.70 -14.20
N ARG A 156 13.98 -17.19 -13.83
CA ARG A 156 14.30 -17.54 -12.44
C ARG A 156 14.30 -16.31 -11.53
N SER A 157 14.87 -15.20 -11.99
CA SER A 157 14.87 -13.96 -11.20
C SER A 157 13.49 -13.33 -11.10
N ALA A 158 12.66 -13.46 -12.15
CA ALA A 158 11.27 -13.00 -12.13
C ALA A 158 10.43 -13.80 -11.13
N ALA A 159 10.60 -15.13 -11.08
CA ALA A 159 9.89 -15.98 -10.12
C ALA A 159 10.26 -15.64 -8.66
N VAL A 160 11.56 -15.49 -8.36
CA VAL A 160 12.03 -15.12 -7.02
C VAL A 160 11.54 -13.73 -6.62
N ALA A 161 11.65 -12.76 -7.53
CA ALA A 161 11.20 -11.39 -7.26
C ALA A 161 9.68 -11.31 -7.09
N GLY A 162 8.93 -12.08 -7.88
CA GLY A 162 7.49 -12.27 -7.70
C GLY A 162 7.18 -12.79 -6.30
N ALA A 163 7.78 -13.92 -5.89
CA ALA A 163 7.56 -14.50 -4.57
C ALA A 163 7.88 -13.52 -3.42
N ILE A 164 9.00 -12.79 -3.50
CA ILE A 164 9.36 -11.75 -2.52
C ILE A 164 8.29 -10.65 -2.48
N GLY A 165 7.85 -10.16 -3.64
CA GLY A 165 6.80 -9.15 -3.73
C GLY A 165 5.48 -9.62 -3.09
N GLY A 166 5.09 -10.86 -3.36
CA GLY A 166 3.89 -11.48 -2.76
C GLY A 166 3.97 -11.61 -1.23
N VAL A 167 5.12 -12.05 -0.70
CA VAL A 167 5.31 -12.16 0.75
C VAL A 167 5.25 -10.80 1.43
N VAL A 168 5.91 -9.78 0.86
CA VAL A 168 5.92 -8.42 1.41
C VAL A 168 4.50 -7.86 1.48
N VAL A 169 3.71 -8.00 0.41
CA VAL A 169 2.31 -7.54 0.42
C VAL A 169 1.45 -8.37 1.37
N GLY A 170 1.64 -9.70 1.42
CA GLY A 170 0.92 -10.56 2.36
C GLY A 170 1.14 -10.15 3.83
N VAL A 171 2.37 -9.82 4.20
CA VAL A 171 2.70 -9.30 5.54
C VAL A 171 2.06 -7.93 5.78
N ALA A 172 2.12 -7.03 4.80
CA ALA A 172 1.51 -5.71 4.93
C ALA A 172 -0.02 -5.77 5.13
N VAL A 173 -0.70 -6.65 4.39
CA VAL A 173 -2.17 -6.79 4.50
C VAL A 173 -2.58 -7.46 5.81
N THR A 174 -1.89 -8.51 6.22
CA THR A 174 -2.15 -9.14 7.53
C THR A 174 -1.89 -8.17 8.68
N GLY A 175 -0.82 -7.37 8.59
CA GLY A 175 -0.56 -6.28 9.54
C GLY A 175 -1.69 -5.24 9.60
N LYS A 176 -2.20 -4.79 8.45
CA LYS A 176 -3.35 -3.87 8.37
C LYS A 176 -4.61 -4.46 9.00
N GLN A 177 -4.86 -5.76 8.76
CA GLN A 177 -6.01 -6.47 9.30
C GLN A 177 -5.92 -6.62 10.83
N MET A 178 -4.72 -6.86 11.36
CA MET A 178 -4.48 -6.91 12.80
C MET A 178 -4.63 -5.53 13.45
N LEU A 179 -4.08 -4.46 12.84
CA LEU A 179 -4.21 -3.09 13.35
C LEU A 179 -5.67 -2.63 13.46
N ARG A 180 -6.50 -2.92 12.44
CA ARG A 180 -7.95 -2.62 12.47
C ARG A 180 -8.68 -3.36 13.59
N ARG A 181 -8.15 -4.49 14.07
CA ARG A 181 -8.73 -5.24 15.18
C ARG A 181 -8.46 -4.59 16.55
N TYR A 182 -7.38 -3.81 16.66
CA TYR A 182 -6.96 -3.18 17.93
C TYR A 182 -7.32 -1.69 18.03
N VAL A 183 -7.48 -1.00 16.90
CA VAL A 183 -7.89 0.42 16.88
C VAL A 183 -9.23 0.52 16.12
N PRO A 184 -10.37 0.61 16.82
CA PRO A 184 -11.62 0.97 16.19
C PRO A 184 -11.58 2.46 15.85
N ILE A 185 -11.40 2.77 14.57
CA ILE A 185 -11.67 4.10 13.99
C ILE A 185 -12.90 3.97 13.10
#